data_AF-I7AH52-F1
#
_entry.id   AF-I7AH52-F1
#
_cell.length_a   1.000
_cell.length_b   1.000
_cell.length_c   1.000
_cell.angle_alpha   90.00
_cell.angle_beta   90.00
_cell.angle_gamma   90.00
#
_symmetry.space_group_name_H-M   'P 1'
#
loop_
_entity.id
_entity.type
_entity.pdbx_description
1 polymer ?
#
loop_
_entity_poly.entity_id
_entity_poly.type
_entity_poly.pdbx_seq_one_letter_code
_entity_poly.pdbx_strand_id
1 'polypeptide(L)'
;KQARDREYQAIMPLKGKILNTWEVSSDEVLAPPEVHDISVAIGIDPDSDDLSQLRYGKICILADADSDGLHIATLLCALFVKHFRAL
;
A
#
# COMPACT_ATOMS: atom_id res chain seq x y z
N LYS A 1 -6.77 12.28 11.12
CA LYS A 1 -7.58 11.21 11.78
C LYS A 1 -8.97 11.65 12.24
N GLN A 2 -9.28 12.96 12.34
CA GLN A 2 -10.56 13.43 12.87
C GLN A 2 -11.72 13.41 11.86
N ALA A 3 -11.41 13.51 10.56
CA ALA A 3 -12.43 13.62 9.50
C ALA A 3 -12.92 12.27 8.91
N ARG A 4 -12.41 11.13 9.41
CA ARG A 4 -12.85 9.81 8.90
C ARG A 4 -14.15 9.40 9.56
N ASP A 5 -15.00 8.72 8.81
CA ASP A 5 -16.04 7.90 9.38
C ASP A 5 -15.42 6.62 9.99
N ARG A 6 -15.58 6.44 11.30
CA ARG A 6 -14.95 5.32 12.01
C ARG A 6 -15.65 3.99 11.74
N GLU A 7 -16.88 4.00 11.24
CA GLU A 7 -17.64 2.78 10.96
C GLU A 7 -17.04 2.00 9.79
N TYR A 8 -16.54 2.69 8.76
CA TYR A 8 -16.10 2.02 7.52
C TYR A 8 -14.80 2.56 6.90
N GLN A 9 -14.21 3.64 7.41
CA GLN A 9 -12.95 4.18 6.86
C GLN A 9 -11.80 3.96 7.83
N ALA A 10 -10.70 3.36 7.37
CA ALA A 10 -9.44 3.31 8.10
C ALA A 10 -8.42 4.31 7.51
N ILE A 11 -7.47 4.76 8.34
CA ILE A 11 -6.37 5.64 7.90
C ILE A 11 -5.06 5.05 8.38
N MET A 12 -4.16 4.75 7.45
CA MET A 12 -2.78 4.39 7.69
C MET A 12 -1.86 5.50 7.18
N PRO A 13 -1.18 6.25 8.07
CA PRO A 13 -0.24 7.28 7.63
C PRO A 13 1.09 6.63 7.19
N LEU A 14 1.60 7.04 6.03
CA LEU A 14 2.95 6.71 5.58
C LEU A 14 3.91 7.85 5.96
N LYS A 15 5.09 7.51 6.46
CA LYS A 15 6.11 8.51 6.84
C LYS A 15 7.18 8.57 5.77
N GLY A 16 7.23 9.68 5.03
CA GLY A 16 8.22 9.90 3.99
C GLY A 16 7.95 9.09 2.71
N LYS A 17 8.99 8.98 1.88
CA LYS A 17 8.94 8.24 0.62
C LYS A 17 9.14 6.76 0.91
N ILE A 18 8.31 5.91 0.33
CA ILE A 18 8.49 4.46 0.38
C ILE A 18 9.62 4.04 -0.57
N LEU A 19 10.17 2.85 -0.36
CA LEU A 19 11.14 2.25 -1.29
C LEU A 19 10.48 2.03 -2.66
N ASN A 20 11.22 2.25 -3.74
CA ASN A 20 10.81 1.79 -5.07
C ASN A 20 10.98 0.26 -5.13
N THR A 21 9.86 -0.46 -5.21
CA THR A 21 9.85 -1.92 -5.19
C THR A 21 9.83 -2.57 -6.56
N TRP A 22 9.82 -1.80 -7.66
CA TRP A 22 9.61 -2.34 -9.01
C TRP A 22 10.61 -3.45 -9.41
N GLU A 23 11.87 -3.29 -9.00
CA GLU A 23 12.96 -4.23 -9.26
C GLU A 23 13.26 -5.18 -8.09
N VAL A 24 12.52 -5.07 -6.99
CA VAL A 24 12.66 -5.92 -5.81
C VAL A 24 11.87 -7.21 -6.03
N SER A 25 12.38 -8.34 -5.54
CA SER A 25 11.64 -9.61 -5.57
C SER A 25 10.51 -9.62 -4.54
N SER A 26 9.43 -10.38 -4.78
CA SER A 26 8.31 -10.45 -3.82
C SER A 26 8.72 -11.03 -2.47
N ASP A 27 9.74 -11.89 -2.42
CA ASP A 27 10.30 -12.44 -1.18
C ASP A 27 11.02 -11.37 -0.33
N GLU A 28 11.61 -10.36 -0.97
CA GLU A 28 12.38 -9.29 -0.31
C GLU A 28 11.54 -8.03 -0.07
N VAL A 29 10.37 -7.92 -0.72
CA VAL A 29 9.55 -6.70 -0.68
C VAL A 29 8.95 -6.42 0.70
N LEU A 30 8.91 -7.41 1.60
CA LEU A 30 8.48 -7.25 2.99
C LEU A 30 9.62 -6.80 3.93
N ALA A 31 10.86 -6.71 3.46
CA ALA A 31 11.96 -6.24 4.30
C ALA A 31 11.81 -4.76 4.73
N PRO A 32 11.34 -3.83 3.86
CA PRO A 32 11.03 -2.47 4.27
C PRO A 32 9.81 -2.41 5.21
N PRO A 33 9.91 -1.75 6.38
CA PRO A 33 8.82 -1.68 7.36
C PRO A 33 7.53 -1.11 6.79
N GLU A 34 7.62 -0.09 5.93
CA GLU A 34 6.45 0.56 5.34
C GLU A 34 5.67 -0.39 4.44
N VAL A 35 6.35 -1.26 3.67
CA VAL A 35 5.71 -2.23 2.78
C VAL A 35 5.14 -3.39 3.58
N HIS A 36 5.87 -3.87 4.58
CA HIS A 36 5.35 -4.87 5.52
C HIS A 36 4.06 -4.40 6.19
N ASP A 37 4.05 -3.16 6.70
CA ASP A 37 2.87 -2.57 7.34
C ASP A 37 1.69 -2.44 6.36
N ILE A 38 1.95 -2.10 5.09
CA ILE A 38 0.94 -2.07 4.01
C ILE A 38 0.33 -3.46 3.80
N SER A 39 1.17 -4.50 3.64
CA SER A 39 0.71 -5.89 3.44
C SER A 39 -0.15 -6.38 4.60
N VAL A 40 0.31 -6.17 5.85
CA VAL A 40 -0.45 -6.53 7.06
C VAL A 40 -1.77 -5.77 7.14
N ALA A 41 -1.78 -4.48 6.81
CA ALA A 41 -2.97 -3.64 6.85
C ALA A 41 -4.02 -4.05 5.81
N ILE A 42 -3.60 -4.51 4.64
CA ILE A 42 -4.52 -5.01 3.60
C ILE A 42 -4.94 -6.45 3.89
N GLY A 43 -4.06 -7.23 4.53
CA GLY A 43 -4.29 -8.65 4.83
C GLY A 43 -3.96 -9.57 3.66
N ILE A 44 -3.06 -9.16 2.77
CA ILE A 44 -2.66 -9.91 1.58
C ILE A 44 -1.14 -9.97 1.55
N ASP A 45 -0.60 -11.15 1.28
CA ASP A 45 0.84 -11.35 1.07
C ASP A 45 1.22 -10.96 -0.37
N PRO A 46 2.43 -10.41 -0.60
CA PRO A 46 2.94 -10.15 -1.94
C PRO A 46 2.91 -11.40 -2.82
N ASP A 47 2.60 -11.22 -4.11
CA ASP A 47 2.48 -12.28 -5.13
C ASP A 47 1.38 -13.32 -4.87
N SER A 48 0.49 -13.08 -3.90
CA SER A 48 -0.69 -13.90 -3.67
C SER A 48 -1.87 -13.46 -4.54
N ASP A 49 -2.51 -14.43 -5.18
CA ASP A 49 -3.80 -14.26 -5.87
C ASP A 49 -5.01 -14.53 -4.94
N ASP A 50 -4.79 -14.99 -3.70
CA ASP A 50 -5.86 -15.24 -2.74
C ASP A 50 -6.27 -13.96 -2.00
N LEU A 51 -7.48 -13.49 -2.28
CA LEU A 51 -8.09 -12.32 -1.65
C LEU A 51 -8.97 -12.65 -0.42
N SER A 52 -8.97 -13.90 0.06
CA SER A 52 -9.85 -14.35 1.15
C SER A 52 -9.68 -13.57 2.45
N GLN A 53 -8.48 -13.04 2.71
CA GLN A 53 -8.14 -12.29 3.92
C GLN A 53 -8.18 -10.77 3.73
N LEU A 54 -8.70 -10.28 2.59
CA LEU A 54 -8.76 -8.86 2.29
C LEU A 54 -9.57 -8.10 3.36
N ARG A 55 -8.91 -7.18 4.07
CA ARG A 55 -9.50 -6.45 5.20
C ARG A 55 -10.36 -5.26 4.78
N TYR A 56 -10.10 -4.70 3.60
CA TYR A 56 -10.80 -3.53 3.09
C TYR A 56 -11.13 -3.72 1.61
N GLY A 57 -12.39 -3.50 1.23
CA GLY A 57 -12.82 -3.63 -0.17
C GLY A 57 -12.34 -2.51 -1.09
N LYS A 58 -11.73 -1.45 -0.54
CA LYS A 58 -11.17 -0.33 -1.29
C LYS A 58 -9.88 0.15 -0.65
N ILE A 59 -8.85 0.31 -1.46
CA ILE A 59 -7.58 0.94 -1.09
C ILE A 59 -7.50 2.27 -1.83
N CYS A 60 -7.36 3.36 -1.07
CA CYS A 60 -7.28 4.70 -1.63
C CYS A 60 -5.90 5.31 -1.31
N ILE A 61 -5.17 5.71 -2.34
CA ILE A 61 -3.96 6.51 -2.19
C ILE A 61 -4.38 7.97 -2.06
N LEU A 62 -4.12 8.57 -0.90
CA LEU A 62 -4.36 9.98 -0.63
C LEU A 62 -3.01 10.68 -0.42
N ALA A 63 -2.63 11.53 -1.36
CA ALA A 63 -1.38 12.28 -1.37
C ALA A 63 -1.64 13.74 -1.76
N ASP A 64 -0.69 14.63 -1.44
CA ASP A 64 -0.77 16.03 -1.78
C ASP A 64 -0.72 16.27 -3.29
N ALA A 65 -1.33 17.35 -3.74
CA ALA A 65 -1.41 17.72 -5.16
C ALA A 65 -0.14 18.43 -5.67
N ASP A 66 1.03 18.00 -5.20
CA ASP A 66 2.34 18.51 -5.60
C ASP A 66 3.22 17.41 -6.23
N SER A 67 4.43 17.76 -6.64
CA SER A 67 5.35 16.81 -7.29
C SER A 67 5.77 15.66 -6.36
N ASP A 68 5.89 15.91 -5.06
CA ASP A 68 6.29 14.86 -4.11
C ASP A 68 5.13 13.92 -3.80
N GLY A 69 3.90 14.43 -3.71
CA GLY A 69 2.69 13.63 -3.59
C GLY A 69 2.46 12.73 -4.81
N LEU A 70 2.65 13.26 -6.02
CA LEU A 70 2.63 12.46 -7.26
C LEU A 70 3.71 11.38 -7.28
N HIS A 71 4.91 11.69 -6.78
CA HIS A 71 5.99 10.72 -6.68
C HIS A 71 5.65 9.59 -5.69
N ILE A 72 5.14 9.92 -4.50
CA ILE A 72 4.70 8.92 -3.50
C ILE A 72 3.58 8.04 -4.09
N ALA A 73 2.61 8.64 -4.76
CA ALA A 73 1.53 7.89 -5.40
C ALA A 73 2.05 6.93 -6.47
N THR A 74 3.03 7.36 -7.27
CA THR A 74 3.65 6.51 -8.29
C THR A 74 4.39 5.31 -7.68
N LEU A 75 5.10 5.51 -6.58
CA LEU A 75 5.78 4.42 -5.87
C LEU A 75 4.78 3.40 -5.30
N LEU A 76 3.65 3.87 -4.76
CA LEU A 76 2.58 2.98 -4.27
C LEU A 76 1.91 2.23 -5.43
N CYS A 77 1.68 2.89 -6.55
CA CYS A 77 1.19 2.23 -7.76
C CYS A 77 2.15 1.14 -8.23
N ALA A 78 3.46 1.40 -8.22
CA ALA A 78 4.47 0.39 -8.57
C ALA A 78 4.39 -0.82 -7.63
N LEU A 79 4.26 -0.59 -6.32
CA LEU A 79 4.07 -1.65 -5.32
C LEU A 79 2.83 -2.51 -5.63
N PHE A 80 1.66 -1.89 -5.80
CA PHE A 80 0.41 -2.62 -6.05
C PHE A 80 0.41 -3.35 -7.38
N VAL A 81 0.83 -2.70 -8.46
CA VAL A 81 0.86 -3.30 -9.80
C VAL A 81 1.84 -4.48 -9.87
N LYS A 82 2.99 -4.37 -9.18
CA LYS A 82 4.05 -5.38 -9.25
C LYS A 82 3.79 -6.57 -8.31
N HIS A 83 3.34 -6.31 -7.08
CA HIS A 83 3.32 -7.33 -6.02
C HIS A 83 1.91 -7.69 -5.53
N PHE A 84 0.88 -6.91 -5.85
CA PHE A 84 -0.48 -7.18 -5.40
C PHE A 84 -1.45 -7.16 -6.59
N ARG A 85 -1.08 -7.85 -7.67
CA ARG A 85 -1.74 -7.75 -8.97
C ARG A 85 -3.21 -8.18 -8.97
N ALA A 86 -3.60 -9.05 -8.04
CA ALA A 86 -4.98 -9.50 -7.90
C ALA A 86 -5.92 -8.44 -7.30
N LEU A 87 -5.39 -7.37 -6.68
CA LEU A 87 -6.16 -6.27 -6.11
C LEU A 87 -6.77 -5.32 -7.16
#